data_AF-A0A455UBP0-F1
#
_entry.id   AF-A0A455UBP0-F1
#
_cell.length_a   1.000
_cell.length_b   1.000
_cell.length_c   1.000
_cell.angle_alpha   90.00
_cell.angle_beta   90.00
_cell.angle_gamma   90.00
#
_symmetry.space_group_name_H-M   'P 1'
#
loop_
_entity.id
_entity.type
_entity.pdbx_description
1 polymer ?
#
loop_
_entity_poly.entity_id
_entity_poly.type
_entity_poly.pdbx_seq_one_letter_code
_entity_poly.pdbx_strand_id
1 'polypeptide(L)'
;MQEPTNNNFDYIVVGAGTAGCLMANRLSANPNNKVLLIEAGPRDNYHWIHIPVGYLYCINNPRTDWLFRTEPDKGLNGRSLIYPRGKTLGGCSSINGMIYMRGQARDYDHWAEVAGDDAWKWENCLPDFIKHEDHYRLDEGRCRREAPGFPRSRGRMADRKATPQMAGVG
;
A
#
# COMPACT_ATOMS: atom_id res chain seq x y z
N MET A 1 37.23 20.28 -2.29
CA MET A 1 36.57 18.99 -2.59
C MET A 1 35.94 18.52 -1.29
N GLN A 2 34.65 18.22 -1.28
CA GLN A 2 33.96 17.81 -0.06
C GLN A 2 34.21 16.31 0.11
N GLU A 3 34.87 15.93 1.21
CA GLU A 3 35.10 14.53 1.59
C GLU A 3 33.77 13.75 1.51
N PRO A 4 33.75 12.53 0.95
CA PRO A 4 32.53 11.73 0.91
C PRO A 4 32.08 11.47 2.35
N THR A 5 30.91 11.97 2.72
CA THR A 5 30.34 11.66 4.03
C THR A 5 30.02 10.16 4.04
N ASN A 6 30.77 9.39 4.82
CA ASN A 6 30.50 7.97 5.11
C ASN A 6 29.18 7.85 5.90
N ASN A 7 28.06 8.06 5.22
CA ASN A 7 26.73 7.79 5.72
C ASN A 7 26.49 6.30 5.61
N ASN A 8 26.99 5.55 6.59
CA ASN A 8 26.73 4.12 6.68
C ASN A 8 25.26 3.90 7.06
N PHE A 9 24.60 3.02 6.30
CA PHE A 9 23.25 2.53 6.55
C PHE A 9 23.30 1.02 6.77
N ASP A 10 22.50 0.51 7.70
CA ASP A 10 22.37 -0.93 7.94
C ASP A 10 21.47 -1.58 6.88
N TYR A 11 20.49 -0.82 6.38
CA TYR A 11 19.55 -1.26 5.37
C TYR A 11 19.35 -0.18 4.31
N ILE A 12 19.37 -0.60 3.04
CA ILE A 12 18.98 0.24 1.91
C ILE A 12 17.77 -0.42 1.24
N VAL A 13 16.62 0.23 1.33
CA VAL A 13 15.38 -0.19 0.68
C VAL A 13 15.26 0.57 -0.64
N VAL A 14 15.28 -0.17 -1.75
CA VAL A 14 15.14 0.40 -3.10
C VAL A 14 13.69 0.31 -3.56
N GLY A 15 13.05 1.46 -3.69
CA GLY A 15 11.64 1.64 -4.01
C GLY A 15 10.80 1.89 -2.76
N ALA A 16 10.22 3.08 -2.63
CA ALA A 16 9.21 3.43 -1.64
C ALA A 16 7.80 3.07 -2.11
N GLY A 17 7.64 1.86 -2.68
CA GLY A 17 6.35 1.30 -3.03
C GLY A 17 5.65 0.65 -1.84
N THR A 18 4.58 -0.12 -2.11
CA THR A 18 3.76 -0.82 -1.12
C THR A 18 4.58 -1.60 -0.08
N ALA A 19 5.47 -2.49 -0.52
CA ALA A 19 6.29 -3.30 0.37
C ALA A 19 7.48 -2.50 0.95
N GLY A 20 8.09 -1.61 0.17
CA GLY A 20 9.25 -0.84 0.60
C GLY A 20 8.94 0.14 1.73
N CYS A 21 7.79 0.83 1.67
CA CYS A 21 7.32 1.68 2.77
C CYS A 21 7.06 0.86 4.05
N LEU A 22 6.44 -0.32 3.92
CA LEU A 22 6.20 -1.21 5.07
C LEU A 22 7.54 -1.69 5.67
N MET A 23 8.46 -2.15 4.83
CA MET A 23 9.77 -2.63 5.27
C MET A 23 10.57 -1.53 5.96
N ALA A 24 10.64 -0.34 5.37
CA ALA A 24 11.32 0.81 5.97
C ALA A 24 10.71 1.19 7.33
N ASN A 25 9.37 1.21 7.44
CA ASN A 25 8.67 1.45 8.70
C ASN A 25 9.01 0.40 9.78
N ARG A 26 9.03 -0.89 9.44
CA ARG A 26 9.33 -1.97 10.39
C ARG A 26 10.79 -2.00 10.82
N LEU A 27 11.72 -1.84 9.87
CA LEU A 27 13.15 -1.85 10.16
C LEU A 27 13.57 -0.65 11.02
N SER A 28 13.04 0.54 10.72
CA SER A 28 13.34 1.77 11.46
C SER A 28 12.66 1.86 12.84
N ALA A 29 11.74 0.94 13.16
CA ALA A 29 11.14 0.87 14.50
C ALA A 29 12.17 0.51 15.58
N ASN A 30 13.26 -0.18 15.21
CA ASN A 30 14.43 -0.33 16.08
C ASN A 30 15.35 0.90 15.91
N PRO A 31 15.57 1.72 16.95
CA PRO A 31 16.38 2.92 16.85
C PRO A 31 17.87 2.65 16.57
N ASN A 32 18.33 1.40 16.73
CA ASN A 32 19.69 1.01 16.39
C ASN A 32 19.90 0.83 14.87
N ASN A 33 18.83 0.74 14.08
CA ASN A 33 18.91 0.56 12.64
C ASN A 33 18.90 1.91 11.90
N LYS A 34 19.89 2.14 11.04
CA LYS A 34 19.91 3.22 10.05
C LYS A 34 19.36 2.72 8.72
N VAL A 35 18.18 3.20 8.35
CA VAL A 35 17.49 2.77 7.13
C VAL A 35 17.47 3.89 6.10
N LEU A 36 18.00 3.63 4.91
CA LEU A 36 17.85 4.48 3.74
C LEU A 36 16.71 3.95 2.86
N LEU A 37 15.73 4.79 2.55
CA LEU A 37 14.67 4.48 1.59
C LEU A 37 14.85 5.36 0.35
N ILE A 38 15.01 4.74 -0.82
CA ILE A 38 15.23 5.44 -2.09
C ILE A 38 14.02 5.21 -2.99
N GLU A 39 13.47 6.28 -3.58
CA GLU A 39 12.36 6.19 -4.53
C GLU A 39 12.68 7.00 -5.79
N ALA A 40 12.34 6.43 -6.95
CA ALA A 40 12.57 7.07 -8.24
C ALA A 40 11.52 8.15 -8.57
N GLY A 41 10.31 8.00 -8.03
CA GLY A 41 9.22 8.95 -8.18
C GLY A 41 9.24 10.12 -7.18
N PRO A 42 8.47 11.18 -7.45
CA PRO A 42 8.30 12.28 -6.52
C PRO A 42 7.43 11.87 -5.32
N ARG A 43 7.30 12.79 -4.35
CA ARG A 43 6.27 12.69 -3.30
C ARG A 43 4.87 12.56 -3.90
N ASP A 44 3.99 11.87 -3.20
CA ASP A 44 2.60 11.57 -3.57
C ASP A 44 1.65 12.77 -3.39
N ASN A 45 2.10 13.99 -3.70
CA ASN A 45 1.36 15.22 -3.46
C ASN A 45 0.38 15.59 -4.59
N TYR A 46 0.09 14.68 -5.51
CA TYR A 46 -0.86 14.93 -6.58
C TYR A 46 -2.29 14.74 -6.06
N HIS A 47 -3.15 15.74 -6.17
CA HIS A 47 -4.48 15.70 -5.54
C HIS A 47 -5.33 14.48 -5.94
N TRP A 48 -5.20 14.00 -7.18
CA TRP A 48 -5.90 12.81 -7.66
C TRP A 48 -5.50 11.50 -6.95
N ILE A 49 -4.32 11.42 -6.33
CA ILE A 49 -3.92 10.27 -5.50
C ILE A 49 -4.83 10.13 -4.27
N HIS A 50 -5.29 11.27 -3.74
CA HIS A 50 -6.04 11.33 -2.48
C HIS A 50 -7.56 11.30 -2.67
N ILE A 51 -8.02 11.29 -3.93
CA ILE A 51 -9.44 11.11 -4.28
C ILE A 51 -9.63 9.63 -4.65
N PRO A 52 -10.55 8.89 -4.01
CA PRO A 52 -10.84 7.48 -4.31
C PRO A 52 -10.89 7.07 -5.80
N VAL A 53 -11.62 7.82 -6.63
CA VAL A 53 -11.74 7.54 -8.07
C VAL A 53 -10.61 8.18 -8.89
N GLY A 54 -9.76 8.98 -8.24
CA GLY A 54 -8.71 9.76 -8.86
C GLY A 54 -7.56 8.91 -9.44
N TYR A 55 -7.46 7.63 -9.09
CA TYR A 55 -6.49 6.71 -9.68
C TYR A 55 -6.58 6.64 -11.22
N LEU A 56 -7.78 6.86 -11.79
CA LEU A 56 -7.97 6.94 -13.25
C LEU A 56 -7.17 8.07 -13.91
N TYR A 57 -6.92 9.16 -13.19
CA TYR A 57 -6.09 10.28 -13.65
C TYR A 57 -4.59 10.05 -13.41
N CYS A 58 -4.25 9.01 -12.65
CA CYS A 58 -2.87 8.64 -12.32
C CYS A 58 -2.32 7.57 -13.27
N ILE A 59 -3.18 6.72 -13.83
CA ILE A 59 -2.82 5.72 -14.84
C ILE A 59 -2.37 6.41 -16.13
N ASN A 60 -1.24 5.94 -16.69
CA ASN A 60 -0.63 6.46 -17.90
C ASN A 60 -0.33 7.98 -17.81
N ASN A 61 -0.06 8.48 -16.60
CA ASN A 61 0.34 9.85 -16.33
C ASN A 61 1.81 9.91 -15.87
N PRO A 62 2.73 10.60 -16.58
CA PRO A 62 4.16 10.62 -16.25
C PRO A 62 4.49 11.18 -14.87
N ARG A 63 3.55 11.88 -14.22
CA ARG A 63 3.71 12.37 -12.85
C ARG A 63 3.69 11.24 -11.82
N THR A 64 2.96 10.16 -12.10
CA THR A 64 2.60 9.11 -11.13
C THR A 64 2.80 7.70 -11.63
N ASP A 65 3.04 7.49 -12.93
CA ASP A 65 3.17 6.20 -13.59
C ASP A 65 4.53 6.11 -14.32
N TRP A 66 5.10 4.92 -14.35
CA TRP A 66 6.26 4.57 -15.16
C TRP A 66 5.97 4.56 -16.67
N LEU A 67 4.69 4.51 -17.08
CA LEU A 67 4.26 4.46 -18.48
C LEU A 67 4.76 3.22 -19.24
N PHE A 68 4.93 2.10 -18.53
CA PHE A 68 5.31 0.86 -19.17
C PHE A 68 4.25 0.39 -20.16
N ARG A 69 4.74 -0.31 -21.18
CA ARG A 69 3.91 -1.00 -22.16
C ARG A 69 4.41 -2.43 -22.29
N THR A 70 3.49 -3.35 -22.53
CA THR A 70 3.85 -4.72 -22.87
C THR A 70 4.44 -4.76 -24.27
N GLU A 71 5.28 -5.74 -24.56
CA GLU A 71 5.57 -6.08 -25.96
C GLU A 71 4.28 -6.49 -26.70
N PRO A 72 4.21 -6.31 -28.02
CA PRO A 72 3.10 -6.81 -28.83
C PRO A 72 2.95 -8.34 -28.71
N ASP A 73 1.73 -8.80 -28.39
CA ASP A 73 1.46 -10.23 -28.19
C ASP A 73 0.54 -10.80 -29.28
N LYS A 74 0.90 -11.96 -29.84
CA LYS A 74 0.11 -12.63 -30.89
C LYS A 74 -1.27 -13.08 -30.40
N GLY A 75 -1.37 -13.56 -29.16
CA GLY A 75 -2.63 -13.89 -28.49
C GLY A 75 -3.51 -12.68 -28.21
N LEU A 76 -2.97 -11.46 -28.33
CA LEU A 76 -3.72 -10.20 -28.26
C LEU A 76 -3.89 -9.53 -29.64
N ASN A 77 -3.77 -10.28 -30.74
CA ASN A 77 -3.80 -9.77 -32.12
C ASN A 77 -2.74 -8.71 -32.41
N GLY A 78 -1.53 -8.87 -31.84
CA GLY A 78 -0.41 -7.95 -32.03
C GLY A 78 -0.53 -6.63 -31.25
N ARG A 79 -1.45 -6.54 -30.29
CA ARG A 79 -1.60 -5.32 -29.46
C ARG A 79 -0.53 -5.24 -28.39
N SER A 80 -0.03 -4.03 -28.16
CA SER A 80 0.75 -3.63 -26.98
C SER A 80 -0.19 -2.90 -26.01
N LEU A 81 -0.23 -3.34 -24.75
CA LEU A 81 -1.11 -2.80 -23.72
C LEU A 81 -0.35 -1.89 -22.77
N ILE A 82 -1.04 -0.91 -22.19
CA ILE A 82 -0.49 -0.15 -21.06
C ILE A 82 -0.29 -1.09 -19.86
N TYR A 83 0.79 -0.89 -19.11
CA TYR A 83 1.12 -1.66 -17.92
C TYR A 83 1.39 -0.70 -16.74
N PRO A 84 0.33 -0.17 -16.11
CA PRO A 84 0.46 0.92 -15.15
C PRO A 84 1.25 0.49 -13.91
N ARG A 85 2.28 1.26 -13.55
CA ARG A 85 3.08 1.04 -12.35
C ARG A 85 3.35 2.37 -11.65
N GLY A 86 3.03 2.46 -10.37
CA GLY A 86 3.20 3.69 -9.61
C GLY A 86 4.68 4.10 -9.52
N LYS A 87 4.96 5.33 -9.93
CA LYS A 87 6.25 6.01 -9.81
C LYS A 87 6.10 7.24 -8.91
N THR A 88 5.91 6.99 -7.62
CA THR A 88 5.76 8.02 -6.58
C THR A 88 5.93 7.34 -5.21
N LEU A 89 6.09 8.11 -4.12
CA LEU A 89 6.02 7.54 -2.77
C LEU A 89 4.68 6.78 -2.57
N GLY A 90 4.75 5.59 -1.98
CA GLY A 90 3.65 4.63 -1.90
C GLY A 90 3.49 3.73 -3.14
N GLY A 91 4.11 4.11 -4.27
CA GLY A 91 4.14 3.32 -5.51
C GLY A 91 2.74 2.96 -6.00
N CYS A 92 2.52 1.68 -6.31
CA CYS A 92 1.22 1.21 -6.79
C CYS A 92 0.09 1.37 -5.76
N SER A 93 0.38 1.42 -4.44
CA SER A 93 -0.67 1.71 -3.45
C SER A 93 -1.25 3.11 -3.59
N SER A 94 -0.51 4.07 -4.15
CA SER A 94 -0.96 5.45 -4.38
C SER A 94 -1.78 5.62 -5.66
N ILE A 95 -1.81 4.61 -6.53
CA ILE A 95 -2.50 4.70 -7.85
C ILE A 95 -3.40 3.48 -8.13
N ASN A 96 -3.81 2.74 -7.10
CA ASN A 96 -4.67 1.57 -7.25
C ASN A 96 -6.16 1.91 -7.07
N GLY A 97 -7.04 0.94 -7.34
CA GLY A 97 -8.48 1.04 -7.08
C GLY A 97 -8.89 0.75 -5.63
N MET A 98 -7.94 0.71 -4.68
CA MET A 98 -8.15 0.52 -3.23
C MET A 98 -8.88 -0.77 -2.81
N ILE A 99 -8.93 -1.78 -3.68
CA ILE A 99 -9.54 -3.07 -3.36
C ILE A 99 -8.63 -3.82 -2.37
N TYR A 100 -9.18 -4.22 -1.22
CA TYR A 100 -8.49 -5.11 -0.28
C TYR A 100 -9.00 -6.54 -0.45
N MET A 101 -8.10 -7.45 -0.81
CA MET A 101 -8.34 -8.88 -0.87
C MET A 101 -7.12 -9.59 -0.32
N ARG A 102 -7.34 -10.62 0.52
CA ARG A 102 -6.25 -11.45 1.02
C ARG A 102 -5.87 -12.58 0.05
N GLY A 103 -6.72 -12.96 -0.90
CA GLY A 103 -6.53 -14.17 -1.71
C GLY A 103 -7.21 -15.40 -1.11
N GLN A 104 -7.02 -16.58 -1.70
CA GLN A 104 -7.59 -17.84 -1.21
C GLN A 104 -6.54 -18.61 -0.41
N ALA A 105 -6.93 -19.31 0.67
CA ALA A 105 -6.00 -20.11 1.49
C ALA A 105 -5.15 -21.08 0.65
N ARG A 106 -5.77 -21.73 -0.34
CA ARG A 106 -5.08 -22.64 -1.28
C ARG A 106 -3.92 -21.99 -2.04
N ASP A 107 -3.99 -20.69 -2.30
CA ASP A 107 -2.95 -19.99 -3.07
C ASP A 107 -1.67 -19.90 -2.22
N TYR A 108 -1.83 -19.64 -0.92
CA TYR A 108 -0.75 -19.60 0.07
C TYR A 108 -0.18 -20.98 0.37
N ASP A 109 -1.04 -21.98 0.54
CA ASP A 109 -0.60 -23.36 0.77
C ASP A 109 0.19 -23.89 -0.43
N HIS A 110 -0.23 -23.53 -1.66
CA HIS A 110 0.53 -23.85 -2.86
C HIS A 110 1.88 -23.12 -2.93
N TRP A 111 1.97 -21.85 -2.50
CA TRP A 111 3.25 -21.16 -2.39
C TRP A 111 4.20 -21.84 -1.41
N ALA A 112 3.69 -22.27 -0.25
CA ALA A 112 4.48 -23.00 0.73
C ALA A 112 5.04 -24.31 0.16
N GLU A 113 4.22 -25.05 -0.58
CA GLU A 113 4.63 -26.28 -1.26
C GLU A 113 5.72 -26.01 -2.30
N VAL A 114 5.51 -25.05 -3.20
CA VAL A 114 6.45 -24.74 -4.29
C VAL A 114 7.76 -24.15 -3.76
N ALA A 115 7.70 -23.32 -2.72
CA ALA A 115 8.88 -22.72 -2.09
C ALA A 115 9.60 -23.67 -1.13
N GLY A 116 8.94 -24.73 -0.66
CA GLY A 116 9.43 -25.59 0.42
C GLY A 116 9.54 -24.87 1.77
N ASP A 117 8.69 -23.87 2.01
CA ASP A 117 8.73 -23.00 3.19
C ASP A 117 7.33 -22.83 3.80
N ASP A 118 7.14 -23.48 4.94
CA ASP A 118 5.89 -23.48 5.71
C ASP A 118 5.48 -22.09 6.20
N ALA A 119 6.40 -21.11 6.27
CA ALA A 119 6.06 -19.73 6.63
C ALA A 119 5.00 -19.12 5.69
N TRP A 120 4.92 -19.62 4.45
CA TRP A 120 3.94 -19.17 3.46
C TRP A 120 2.57 -19.86 3.56
N LYS A 121 2.40 -20.88 4.42
CA LYS A 121 1.08 -21.51 4.63
C LYS A 121 0.06 -20.48 5.08
N TRP A 122 -1.20 -20.67 4.68
CA TRP A 122 -2.27 -19.71 4.99
C TRP A 122 -2.36 -19.39 6.50
N GLU A 123 -2.27 -20.42 7.33
CA GLU A 123 -2.33 -20.31 8.79
C GLU A 123 -1.22 -19.44 9.38
N ASN A 124 -0.04 -19.41 8.73
CA ASN A 124 1.12 -18.63 9.16
C ASN A 124 1.10 -17.21 8.60
N CYS A 125 0.51 -17.00 7.42
CA CYS A 125 0.33 -15.67 6.82
C CYS A 125 -0.86 -14.88 7.41
N LEU A 126 -1.94 -15.57 7.82
CA LEU A 126 -3.16 -14.94 8.33
C LEU A 126 -2.94 -13.96 9.50
N PRO A 127 -2.11 -14.27 10.51
CA PRO A 127 -1.79 -13.33 11.58
C PRO A 127 -1.22 -12.00 11.07
N ASP A 128 -0.36 -12.04 10.04
CA ASP A 128 0.22 -10.83 9.45
C ASP A 128 -0.82 -10.02 8.67
N PHE A 129 -1.73 -10.67 7.95
CA PHE A 129 -2.87 -9.99 7.31
C PHE A 129 -3.73 -9.23 8.31
N ILE A 130 -4.07 -9.88 9.42
CA ILE A 130 -4.86 -9.27 10.50
C ILE A 130 -4.11 -8.08 11.13
N LYS A 131 -2.79 -8.18 11.27
CA LYS A 131 -1.97 -7.17 11.95
C LYS A 131 -1.92 -5.83 11.21
N HIS A 132 -2.01 -5.82 9.88
CA HIS A 132 -1.96 -4.57 9.09
C HIS A 132 -3.31 -4.08 8.58
N GLU A 133 -4.40 -4.79 8.86
CA GLU A 133 -5.77 -4.35 8.58
C GLU A 133 -6.31 -3.45 9.71
N ASP A 134 -7.02 -2.38 9.34
CA ASP A 134 -7.77 -1.52 10.26
C ASP A 134 -9.19 -1.26 9.71
N HIS A 135 -10.06 -2.26 9.80
CA HIS A 135 -11.44 -2.16 9.35
C HIS A 135 -12.30 -1.40 10.38
N TYR A 136 -13.01 -0.35 9.95
CA TYR A 136 -13.75 0.57 10.82
C TYR A 136 -14.82 -0.10 11.71
N ARG A 137 -15.27 -1.30 11.35
CA ARG A 137 -16.38 -2.01 11.97
C ARG A 137 -15.99 -3.38 12.54
N LEU A 138 -14.68 -3.64 12.74
CA LEU A 138 -14.07 -4.89 13.24
C LEU A 138 -15.07 -5.93 13.77
N ASP A 139 -14.95 -7.18 13.34
CA ASP A 139 -15.76 -8.28 13.86
C ASP A 139 -15.76 -8.27 15.41
N GLU A 140 -16.96 -8.25 16.00
CA GLU A 140 -17.14 -8.20 17.45
C GLU A 140 -16.35 -9.34 18.11
N GLY A 141 -15.36 -9.02 18.94
CA GLY A 141 -14.55 -10.00 19.67
C GLY A 141 -13.04 -9.92 19.48
N ARG A 142 -12.52 -9.14 18.52
CA ARG A 142 -11.06 -8.90 18.40
C ARG A 142 -10.65 -7.58 19.05
N CYS A 143 -10.50 -7.60 20.38
CA CYS A 143 -9.87 -6.49 21.11
C CYS A 143 -8.39 -6.39 20.67
N ARG A 144 -8.00 -5.31 19.97
CA ARG A 144 -6.58 -5.04 19.71
C ARG A 144 -5.88 -4.83 21.05
N ARG A 145 -4.94 -5.70 21.42
CA ARG A 145 -3.78 -5.25 22.22
C ARG A 145 -3.10 -4.17 21.38
N GLU A 146 -2.86 -3.00 21.95
CA GLU A 146 -2.24 -1.87 21.24
C GLU A 146 -0.99 -2.34 20.51
N ALA A 147 -0.98 -2.27 19.18
CA ALA A 147 0.20 -2.57 18.40
C ALA A 147 1.10 -1.32 18.42
N PRO A 148 2.32 -1.39 18.95
CA PRO A 148 3.24 -0.25 18.93
C PRO A 148 3.47 0.20 17.48
N GLY A 149 3.28 1.50 17.20
CA GLY A 149 3.58 2.11 15.90
C GLY A 149 2.40 2.31 14.94
N PHE A 150 1.17 1.92 15.29
CA PHE A 150 -0.04 2.28 14.54
C PHE A 150 -0.98 3.12 15.43
N PRO A 151 -0.78 4.45 15.54
CA PRO A 151 -1.73 5.30 16.25
C PRO A 151 -3.08 5.24 15.54
N ARG A 152 -4.18 5.20 16.32
CA ARG A 152 -5.54 5.38 15.79
C ARG A 152 -5.55 6.62 14.90
N SER A 153 -5.93 6.47 13.64
CA SER A 153 -6.34 7.62 12.85
C SER A 153 -7.56 8.20 13.57
N ARG A 154 -7.40 9.36 14.24
CA ARG A 154 -8.53 10.16 14.69
C ARG A 154 -9.18 10.74 13.44
N GLY A 155 -9.95 9.93 12.73
CA GLY A 155 -10.96 10.43 11.81
C GLY A 155 -11.90 11.30 12.65
N ARG A 156 -11.81 12.62 12.49
CA ARG A 156 -12.88 13.54 12.85
C ARG A 156 -14.08 13.20 11.97
N MET A 157 -14.83 12.15 12.34
CA MET A 157 -16.23 12.06 11.98
C MET A 157 -16.88 13.24 12.66
N ALA A 158 -17.32 14.20 11.85
CA ALA A 158 -18.10 15.33 12.30
C ALA A 158 -19.35 14.79 13.01
N ASP A 159 -19.42 15.01 14.32
CA ASP A 159 -20.66 15.07 15.06
C ASP A 159 -21.53 16.18 14.45
N ARG A 160 -22.25 15.86 13.39
CA ARG A 160 -23.48 16.59 13.03
C ARG A 160 -24.62 15.61 13.20
N LYS A 161 -25.24 15.71 14.38
CA LYS A 161 -26.59 15.20 14.64
C LYS A 161 -27.48 15.62 13.47
N ALA A 162 -27.90 14.68 12.65
CA ALA A 162 -29.01 14.87 11.74
C ALA A 162 -30.28 14.94 12.59
N THR A 163 -30.72 16.15 12.94
CA THR A 163 -32.09 16.39 13.39
C THR A 163 -33.05 16.17 12.22
N PRO A 164 -34.11 15.37 12.37
CA PRO A 164 -35.12 15.22 11.33
C PRO A 164 -36.03 16.44 11.35
N GLN A 165 -36.11 17.17 10.24
CA GLN A 165 -37.15 18.18 10.04
C GLN A 165 -38.15 17.63 9.02
N MET A 166 -39.30 17.22 9.55
CA MET A 166 -40.51 16.92 8.81
C MET A 166 -41.31 18.20 8.56
N ALA A 167 -41.87 18.27 7.34
CA ALA A 167 -43.12 18.93 6.93
C ALA A 167 -43.20 20.47 6.88
N GLY A 168 -43.75 20.97 5.77
CA GLY A 168 -44.28 22.33 5.67
C GLY A 168 -44.52 22.78 4.23
N VAL A 169 -45.76 22.58 3.76
CA VAL A 169 -46.32 23.04 2.49
C VAL A 169 -46.42 24.58 2.47
N GLY A 170 -46.22 25.22 1.31
CA GLY A 170 -46.43 26.66 1.09
C GLY A 170 -45.76 27.15 -0.18
#